data_AF-A0A1Q3LCP7-F1
#
_entry.id   AF-A0A1Q3LCP7-F1
#
_cell.length_a   1.000
_cell.length_b   1.000
_cell.length_c   1.000
_cell.angle_alpha   90.00
_cell.angle_beta   90.00
_cell.angle_gamma   90.00
#
_symmetry.space_group_name_H-M   'P 1'
#
loop_
_entity.id
_entity.type
_entity.pdbx_description
1 polymer ?
#
loop_
_entity_poly.entity_id
_entity_poly.type
_entity_poly.pdbx_seq_one_letter_code
_entity_poly.pdbx_strand_id
1 'polypeptide(L)'
;MFPQSLQGTGYANDGIHVYYRGEQIHSMIGMSFEDLGFGYARDPFRVCFAGRVIQGAHAHSFDVLDDGYAKDIFNVYYQGEKMPGLMTSTFVSCGNGYAKDSLNVYYYGRKTIGASPLVFHTSLR
;
A
#
# COMPACT_ATOMS: atom_id res chain seq x y z
N MET A 1 -29.04 2.27 -6.38
CA MET A 1 -28.45 2.37 -5.02
C MET A 1 -27.25 3.29 -5.12
N PHE A 2 -27.11 4.29 -4.25
CA PHE A 2 -25.93 5.17 -4.28
C PHE A 2 -24.76 4.47 -3.56
N PRO A 3 -23.52 4.56 -4.08
CA PRO A 3 -22.38 3.91 -3.46
C PRO A 3 -22.14 4.53 -2.08
N GLN A 4 -21.90 3.68 -1.08
CA GLN A 4 -21.52 4.12 0.26
C GLN A 4 -20.08 4.64 0.20
N SER A 5 -19.90 5.94 0.46
CA SER A 5 -18.58 6.54 0.61
C SER A 5 -17.96 6.09 1.93
N LEU A 6 -16.72 5.61 1.85
CA LEU A 6 -15.87 5.41 3.01
C LEU A 6 -15.23 6.77 3.29
N GLN A 7 -15.65 7.41 4.39
CA GLN A 7 -15.36 8.83 4.62
C GLN A 7 -13.86 9.12 4.60
N GLY A 8 -13.44 10.06 3.74
CA GLY A 8 -12.08 10.64 3.74
C GLY A 8 -11.04 9.99 2.82
N THR A 9 -11.30 8.81 2.24
CA THR A 9 -10.28 8.07 1.45
C THR A 9 -10.44 8.24 -0.06
N GLY A 10 -11.64 8.66 -0.49
CA GLY A 10 -12.02 8.75 -1.90
C GLY A 10 -12.60 7.46 -2.47
N TYR A 11 -12.61 6.36 -1.72
CA TYR A 11 -13.25 5.11 -2.16
C TYR A 11 -14.74 5.07 -1.81
N ALA A 12 -15.51 4.39 -2.65
CA ALA A 12 -16.90 4.05 -2.39
C ALA A 12 -17.24 2.70 -3.04
N ASN A 13 -18.26 2.00 -2.54
CA ASN A 13 -18.79 0.79 -3.20
C ASN A 13 -20.31 0.69 -3.02
N ASP A 14 -20.99 0.02 -3.95
CA ASP A 14 -22.44 -0.25 -3.90
C ASP A 14 -22.75 -1.73 -3.62
N GLY A 15 -21.75 -2.49 -3.13
CA GLY A 15 -21.81 -3.94 -2.96
C GLY A 15 -21.51 -4.76 -4.24
N ILE A 16 -21.43 -4.13 -5.41
CA ILE A 16 -21.15 -4.79 -6.69
C ILE A 16 -19.92 -4.17 -7.35
N HIS A 17 -19.91 -2.84 -7.43
CA HIS A 17 -18.89 -2.02 -8.06
C HIS A 17 -18.11 -1.23 -7.01
N VAL A 18 -16.86 -0.96 -7.35
CA VAL A 18 -15.97 -0.08 -6.57
C VAL A 18 -15.73 1.20 -7.36
N TYR A 19 -15.67 2.31 -6.65
CA TYR A 19 -15.44 3.64 -7.20
C TYR A 19 -14.28 4.31 -6.47
N TYR A 20 -13.52 5.14 -7.18
CA TYR A 20 -12.56 6.08 -6.61
C TYR A 20 -12.87 7.48 -7.13
N ARG A 21 -13.15 8.42 -6.23
CA ARG A 21 -13.53 9.81 -6.54
C ARG A 21 -14.68 9.92 -7.55
N GLY A 22 -15.64 9.00 -7.47
CA GLY A 22 -16.81 8.95 -8.35
C GLY A 22 -16.62 8.12 -9.62
N GLU A 23 -15.40 7.75 -9.98
CA GLU A 23 -15.10 6.95 -11.17
C GLU A 23 -15.07 5.46 -10.84
N GLN A 24 -15.74 4.64 -11.65
CA GLN A 24 -15.78 3.19 -11.43
C GLN A 24 -14.42 2.53 -11.75
N ILE A 25 -13.93 1.72 -10.81
CA ILE A 25 -12.79 0.82 -11.02
C ILE A 25 -13.33 -0.51 -11.55
N HIS A 26 -13.55 -0.60 -12.86
CA HIS A 26 -14.25 -1.71 -13.51
C HIS A 26 -13.67 -3.11 -13.23
N SER A 27 -12.40 -3.21 -12.87
CA SER A 27 -11.71 -4.47 -12.58
C SER A 27 -11.85 -4.93 -11.13
N MET A 28 -12.36 -4.08 -10.23
CA MET A 28 -12.52 -4.39 -8.81
C MET A 28 -13.94 -4.85 -8.53
N ILE A 29 -14.08 -5.73 -7.53
CA ILE A 29 -15.36 -6.28 -7.10
C ILE A 29 -15.76 -5.61 -5.78
N GLY A 30 -16.98 -5.06 -5.73
CA GLY A 30 -17.51 -4.39 -4.53
C GLY A 30 -17.82 -5.36 -3.39
N MET A 31 -18.16 -6.61 -3.72
CA MET A 31 -18.35 -7.65 -2.72
C MET A 31 -17.04 -7.95 -2.00
N SER A 32 -17.04 -7.76 -0.68
CA SER A 32 -15.85 -7.89 0.17
C SER A 32 -14.73 -6.90 -0.16
N PHE A 33 -15.06 -5.76 -0.76
CA PHE A 33 -14.14 -4.63 -0.90
C PHE A 33 -13.78 -4.08 0.48
N GLU A 34 -12.48 -3.86 0.69
CA GLU A 34 -11.93 -3.34 1.94
C GLU A 34 -11.06 -2.13 1.63
N ASP A 35 -11.38 -1.00 2.27
CA ASP A 35 -10.49 0.15 2.31
C ASP A 35 -9.46 -0.05 3.40
N LEU A 36 -8.20 -0.19 3.00
CA LEU A 36 -7.09 -0.49 3.88
C LEU A 36 -6.45 0.80 4.43
N GLY A 37 -6.97 1.97 4.07
CA GLY A 37 -6.41 3.26 4.44
C GLY A 37 -5.19 3.66 3.61
N PHE A 38 -4.70 4.88 3.84
CA PHE A 38 -3.52 5.44 3.15
C PHE A 38 -3.60 5.40 1.61
N GLY A 39 -4.81 5.37 1.05
CA GLY A 39 -5.07 5.28 -0.39
C GLY A 39 -5.06 3.86 -0.95
N TYR A 40 -4.74 2.84 -0.14
CA TYR A 40 -4.82 1.43 -0.54
C TYR A 40 -6.21 0.86 -0.26
N ALA A 41 -6.65 -0.03 -1.13
CA ALA A 41 -7.83 -0.84 -0.92
C ALA A 41 -7.66 -2.19 -1.63
N ARG A 42 -8.46 -3.18 -1.26
CA ARG A 42 -8.44 -4.50 -1.91
C ARG A 42 -9.82 -5.07 -2.09
N ASP A 43 -9.92 -5.97 -3.07
CA ASP A 43 -10.97 -6.98 -3.13
C ASP A 43 -10.31 -8.37 -2.89
N PRO A 44 -11.05 -9.50 -2.94
CA PRO A 44 -10.46 -10.82 -2.72
C PRO A 44 -9.33 -11.22 -3.68
N PHE A 45 -9.18 -10.55 -4.81
CA PHE A 45 -8.26 -10.90 -5.90
C PHE A 45 -7.22 -9.82 -6.20
N ARG A 46 -7.51 -8.55 -5.91
CA ARG A 46 -6.76 -7.39 -6.38
C ARG A 46 -6.54 -6.39 -5.27
N VAL A 47 -5.48 -5.62 -5.45
CA VAL A 47 -5.17 -4.45 -4.63
C VAL A 47 -5.13 -3.23 -5.54
N CYS A 48 -5.63 -2.10 -5.06
CA CYS A 48 -5.52 -0.82 -5.76
C CYS A 48 -4.94 0.26 -4.84
N PHE A 49 -4.33 1.26 -5.47
CA PHE A 49 -3.88 2.49 -4.84
C PHE A 49 -4.47 3.67 -5.57
N ALA A 50 -5.15 4.57 -4.86
CA ALA A 50 -5.85 5.73 -5.41
C ALA A 50 -6.61 5.44 -6.73
N GLY A 51 -7.38 4.35 -6.75
CA GLY A 51 -8.17 3.94 -7.92
C GLY A 51 -7.42 3.16 -9.01
N ARG A 52 -6.10 2.99 -8.89
CA ARG A 52 -5.27 2.23 -9.85
C ARG A 52 -4.98 0.84 -9.31
N VAL A 53 -5.32 -0.21 -10.07
CA VAL A 53 -4.97 -1.59 -9.71
C VAL A 53 -3.45 -1.79 -9.75
N ILE A 54 -2.90 -2.34 -8.67
CA ILE A 54 -1.49 -2.70 -8.54
C ILE A 54 -1.28 -4.08 -9.16
N GLN A 55 -0.61 -4.13 -10.30
CA GLN A 55 -0.40 -5.39 -11.01
C GLN A 55 0.55 -6.32 -10.24
N GLY A 56 0.15 -7.59 -10.11
CA GLY A 56 0.94 -8.62 -9.43
C GLY A 56 0.97 -8.53 -7.91
N ALA A 57 0.18 -7.64 -7.30
CA ALA A 57 0.01 -7.60 -5.85
C ALA A 57 -0.80 -8.81 -5.35
N HIS A 58 -0.35 -9.42 -4.27
CA HIS A 58 -1.00 -10.57 -3.68
C HIS A 58 -2.00 -10.14 -2.60
N ALA A 59 -3.27 -9.95 -3.00
CA ALA A 59 -4.32 -9.34 -2.17
C ALA A 59 -4.50 -10.00 -0.78
N HIS A 60 -4.38 -11.32 -0.71
CA HIS A 60 -4.60 -12.07 0.53
C HIS A 60 -3.53 -11.80 1.61
N SER A 61 -2.30 -11.47 1.20
CA SER A 61 -1.18 -11.17 2.12
C SER A 61 -0.79 -9.70 2.11
N PHE A 62 -1.59 -8.85 1.46
CA PHE A 62 -1.32 -7.43 1.37
C PHE A 62 -1.57 -6.76 2.71
N ASP A 63 -0.55 -6.04 3.18
CA ASP A 63 -0.49 -5.38 4.47
C ASP A 63 -0.04 -3.92 4.24
N VAL A 64 -0.89 -2.98 4.68
CA VAL A 64 -0.60 -1.56 4.61
C VAL A 64 0.17 -1.19 5.87
N LEU A 65 1.34 -0.59 5.66
CA LEU A 65 2.19 -0.13 6.75
C LEU A 65 1.81 1.34 7.05
N ASP A 66 2.81 2.20 7.24
CA ASP A 66 2.61 3.63 7.43
C ASP A 66 3.33 4.42 6.32
N ASP A 67 3.08 5.72 6.23
CA ASP A 67 3.74 6.67 5.32
C ASP A 67 3.66 6.27 3.84
N GLY A 68 2.59 5.57 3.44
CA GLY A 68 2.37 5.12 2.06
C GLY A 68 3.10 3.84 1.67
N TYR A 69 3.84 3.22 2.59
CA TYR A 69 4.41 1.89 2.38
C TYR A 69 3.35 0.80 2.56
N ALA A 70 3.49 -0.26 1.77
CA ALA A 70 2.74 -1.49 1.94
C ALA A 70 3.61 -2.67 1.48
N LYS A 71 3.22 -3.88 1.84
CA LYS A 71 3.88 -5.10 1.36
C LYS A 71 2.88 -6.21 1.15
N ASP A 72 3.26 -7.15 0.29
CA ASP A 72 2.71 -8.49 0.32
C ASP A 72 3.81 -9.50 0.63
N ILE A 73 3.50 -10.80 0.54
CA ILE A 73 4.48 -11.86 0.83
C ILE A 73 5.69 -11.85 -0.13
N PHE A 74 5.56 -11.27 -1.34
CA PHE A 74 6.57 -11.29 -2.40
C PHE A 74 7.18 -9.92 -2.71
N ASN A 75 6.48 -8.82 -2.44
CA ASN A 75 6.81 -7.48 -2.90
C ASN A 75 6.61 -6.42 -1.82
N VAL A 76 7.36 -5.32 -1.94
CA VAL A 76 7.13 -4.08 -1.19
C VAL A 76 6.67 -3.00 -2.17
N TYR A 77 5.79 -2.13 -1.69
CA TYR A 77 5.18 -1.05 -2.45
C TYR A 77 5.35 0.29 -1.73
N TYR A 78 5.48 1.35 -2.51
CA TYR A 78 5.36 2.72 -2.03
C TYR A 78 4.37 3.46 -2.93
N GLN A 79 3.26 3.94 -2.34
CA GLN A 79 2.18 4.62 -3.05
C GLN A 79 1.70 3.87 -4.31
N GLY A 80 1.52 2.55 -4.17
CA GLY A 80 1.07 1.67 -5.26
C GLY A 80 2.15 1.22 -6.24
N GLU A 81 3.37 1.78 -6.17
CA GLU A 81 4.47 1.41 -7.05
C GLU A 81 5.36 0.35 -6.40
N LYS A 82 5.63 -0.74 -7.14
CA LYS A 82 6.45 -1.85 -6.67
C LYS A 82 7.92 -1.42 -6.55
N MET A 83 8.53 -1.70 -5.40
CA MET A 83 9.94 -1.44 -5.13
C MET A 83 10.80 -2.67 -5.44
N PRO A 84 11.69 -2.63 -6.45
CA PRO A 84 12.48 -3.79 -6.85
C PRO A 84 13.68 -4.05 -5.93
N GLY A 85 14.01 -5.32 -5.72
CA GLY A 85 15.23 -5.75 -5.03
C GLY A 85 15.19 -5.67 -3.50
N LEU A 86 13.99 -5.55 -2.92
CA LEU A 86 13.78 -5.51 -1.47
C LEU A 86 13.58 -6.90 -0.88
N MET A 87 13.97 -7.06 0.39
CA MET A 87 13.67 -8.26 1.18
C MET A 87 12.38 -8.05 1.98
N THR A 88 11.27 -8.61 1.50
CA THR A 88 9.94 -8.46 2.12
C THR A 88 9.88 -8.94 3.57
N SER A 89 10.60 -10.02 3.88
CA SER A 89 10.63 -10.65 5.20
C SER A 89 11.27 -9.77 6.28
N THR A 90 12.17 -8.85 5.90
CA THR A 90 12.86 -7.94 6.83
C THR A 90 12.42 -6.49 6.68
N PHE A 91 11.46 -6.22 5.77
CA PHE A 91 11.01 -4.86 5.51
C PHE A 91 10.12 -4.32 6.64
N VAL A 92 10.50 -3.13 7.13
CA VAL A 92 9.84 -2.43 8.24
C VAL A 92 9.72 -0.94 7.89
N SER A 93 8.52 -0.38 8.04
CA SER A 93 8.34 1.08 8.08
C SER A 93 8.81 1.60 9.43
N CYS A 94 9.65 2.62 9.43
CA CYS A 94 10.25 3.21 10.63
C CYS A 94 9.58 4.53 11.05
N GLY A 95 8.57 4.98 10.30
CA GLY A 95 7.88 6.24 10.50
C GLY A 95 8.61 7.44 9.88
N ASN A 96 7.90 8.56 9.76
CA ASN A 96 8.37 9.81 9.16
C ASN A 96 8.94 9.62 7.73
N GLY A 97 8.33 8.72 6.96
CA GLY A 97 8.74 8.39 5.59
C GLY A 97 9.94 7.45 5.48
N TYR A 98 10.58 7.09 6.59
CA TYR A 98 11.68 6.14 6.59
C TYR A 98 11.18 4.70 6.63
N ALA A 99 11.87 3.84 5.90
CA ALA A 99 11.70 2.40 5.99
C ALA A 99 13.06 1.72 5.79
N LYS A 100 13.17 0.45 6.14
CA LYS A 100 14.39 -0.33 5.90
C LYS A 100 14.09 -1.79 5.63
N ASP A 101 15.00 -2.43 4.92
CA ASP A 101 15.18 -3.88 4.93
C ASP A 101 16.54 -4.21 5.58
N SER A 102 16.96 -5.48 5.55
CA SER A 102 18.24 -5.92 6.12
C SER A 102 19.48 -5.35 5.42
N LEU A 103 19.37 -4.81 4.21
CA LEU A 103 20.47 -4.33 3.38
C LEU A 103 20.44 -2.81 3.16
N ASN A 104 19.26 -2.20 3.16
CA ASN A 104 19.04 -0.85 2.65
C ASN A 104 18.08 -0.04 3.52
N VAL A 105 18.30 1.27 3.54
CA VAL A 105 17.37 2.25 4.11
C VAL A 105 16.68 3.01 2.97
N TYR A 106 15.41 3.33 3.15
CA TYR A 106 14.56 4.03 2.20
C TYR A 106 13.95 5.26 2.86
N TYR A 107 13.76 6.31 2.05
CA TYR A 107 13.03 7.51 2.43
C TYR A 107 12.03 7.83 1.32
N TYR A 108 10.74 7.82 1.65
CA TYR A 108 9.62 7.97 0.71
C TYR A 108 9.79 7.14 -0.58
N GLY A 109 10.02 5.82 -0.41
CA GLY A 109 10.19 4.87 -1.50
C GLY A 109 11.53 4.93 -2.23
N ARG A 110 12.44 5.83 -1.84
CA ARG A 110 13.75 5.98 -2.48
C ARG A 110 14.85 5.39 -1.62
N LYS A 111 15.66 4.50 -2.20
CA LYS A 111 16.84 3.95 -1.55
C LYS A 111 17.84 5.06 -1.23
N THR A 112 18.27 5.13 0.02
CA THR A 112 19.28 6.08 0.49
C THR A 112 20.67 5.46 0.29
N ILE A 113 21.57 6.17 -0.39
CA ILE A 113 22.94 5.70 -0.63
C ILE A 113 23.79 6.00 0.62
N GLY A 114 24.52 5.00 1.11
CA GLY A 114 25.45 5.15 2.25
C GLY A 114 24.81 5.08 3.64
N ALA A 115 23.49 4.97 3.74
CA ALA A 115 22.81 4.73 5.01
C ALA A 115 22.86 3.23 5.36
N SER A 116 23.40 2.90 6.53
CA SER A 116 23.44 1.53 7.04
C SER A 116 22.19 1.22 7.88
N PRO A 117 21.41 0.17 7.55
CA PRO A 117 20.22 -0.22 8.31
C PRO A 117 20.50 -0.59 9.77
N LEU A 118 21.75 -0.99 10.07
CA LEU A 118 22.20 -1.46 11.39
C LEU A 118 22.36 -0.32 12.40
N VAL A 119 22.72 0.88 11.95
CA VAL A 119 22.87 2.08 12.80
C VAL A 119 21.68 3.04 12.67
N PHE A 120 20.66 2.66 11.90
CA PHE A 120 19.48 3.49 11.70
C PHE A 120 18.55 3.40 12.92
N HIS A 121 18.66 4.41 13.79
CA HIS A 121 17.72 4.68 14.88
C HIS A 121 16.81 5.83 14.46
N THR A 122 15.50 5.58 14.30
CA THR A 122 14.55 6.67 14.26
C THR A 122 14.42 7.24 15.66
N SER A 123 14.85 8.50 15.84
CA SER A 123 14.56 9.22 17.08
C SER A 123 13.08 9.56 17.07
N LEU A 124 12.29 8.82 17.85
CA LEU A 124 10.86 9.08 18.06
C LEU A 124 10.69 10.44 18.74
N ARG A 125 9.80 11.27 18.19
CA ARG A 125 8.97 12.19 18.98
C ARG A 125 7.53 11.86 18.71
#